data_AF-A0A2H0DTL0-F1
#
_entry.id   AF-A0A2H0DTL0-F1
#
_cell.length_a   1.000
_cell.length_b   1.000
_cell.length_c   1.000
_cell.angle_alpha   90.00
_cell.angle_beta   90.00
_cell.angle_gamma   90.00
#
_symmetry.space_group_name_H-M   'P 1'
#
loop_
_entity.id
_entity.type
_entity.pdbx_description
1 polymer ?
#
loop_
_entity_poly.entity_id
_entity_poly.type
_entity_poly.pdbx_seq_one_letter_code
_entity_poly.pdbx_strand_id
1 'polypeptide(L)'
;MDTRTLKPILDWARSTDLEEVSLRRGEEAIEFQLEGAITTPPSIFPPCSLSPVTARDVGIFRADGQGEASRVEEGDSVTNGQILGHIETGKARHPVRGEADGKIVAAKIEDGQPVEYGQPLFFIQPN
;
A
#
# COMPACT_ATOMS: atom_id res chain seq x y z
N MET A 1 36.03 -18.38 -26.59
CA MET A 1 35.54 -17.38 -25.62
C MET A 1 36.29 -17.60 -24.33
N ASP A 2 37.20 -16.66 -24.07
CA ASP A 2 38.29 -16.77 -23.11
C ASP A 2 37.81 -16.66 -21.66
N THR A 3 38.28 -17.58 -20.82
CA THR A 3 37.94 -17.68 -19.38
C THR A 3 38.43 -16.50 -18.53
N ARG A 4 39.10 -15.51 -19.15
CA ARG A 4 39.57 -14.28 -18.51
C ARG A 4 38.51 -13.18 -18.45
N THR A 5 37.49 -13.23 -19.31
CA THR A 5 36.45 -12.19 -19.39
C THR A 5 35.24 -12.48 -18.49
N LEU A 6 35.07 -13.72 -18.04
CA LEU A 6 33.91 -14.16 -17.26
C LEU A 6 34.08 -13.99 -15.73
N LYS A 7 35.31 -13.79 -15.25
CA LYS A 7 35.61 -13.52 -13.83
C LYS A 7 34.97 -12.23 -13.29
N PRO A 8 35.09 -11.07 -13.95
CA PRO A 8 34.51 -9.83 -13.42
C PRO A 8 32.97 -9.85 -13.38
N ILE A 9 32.33 -10.57 -14.30
CA ILE A 9 30.86 -10.71 -14.34
C ILE A 9 30.38 -11.63 -13.20
N LEU A 10 31.12 -12.71 -12.92
CA LEU A 10 30.81 -13.63 -11.84
C LEU A 10 31.07 -13.01 -10.45
N ASP A 11 32.06 -12.12 -10.35
CA ASP A 11 32.39 -11.39 -9.11
C ASP A 11 31.34 -10.32 -8.79
N TRP A 12 30.87 -9.59 -9.81
CA TRP A 12 29.75 -8.64 -9.67
C TRP A 12 28.45 -9.34 -9.26
N ALA A 13 28.14 -10.51 -9.84
CA ALA A 13 26.92 -11.27 -9.50
C ALA A 13 26.91 -11.79 -8.06
N ARG A 14 28.08 -12.21 -7.51
CA ARG A 14 28.19 -12.66 -6.11
C ARG A 14 28.11 -11.52 -5.09
N SER A 15 28.37 -10.28 -5.50
CA SER A 15 28.25 -9.11 -4.63
C SER A 15 26.79 -8.71 -4.35
N THR A 16 25.82 -9.30 -5.06
CA THR A 16 24.39 -9.00 -4.89
C THR A 16 23.62 -10.30 -4.68
N ASP A 17 23.92 -11.03 -3.59
CA ASP A 17 23.14 -12.16 -3.04
C ASP A 17 22.43 -13.07 -4.09
N LEU A 18 23.11 -13.39 -5.20
CA LEU A 18 22.52 -14.12 -6.32
C LEU A 18 23.13 -15.51 -6.40
N GLU A 19 22.37 -16.50 -5.94
CA GLU A 19 22.90 -17.84 -5.69
C GLU A 19 22.93 -18.75 -6.94
N GLU A 20 22.20 -18.43 -8.02
CA GLU A 20 22.37 -19.14 -9.30
C GLU A 20 21.94 -18.32 -10.53
N VAL A 21 22.72 -18.39 -11.62
CA VAL A 21 22.38 -17.83 -12.94
C VAL A 21 22.52 -18.94 -13.98
N SER A 22 21.40 -19.47 -14.47
CA SER A 22 21.38 -20.53 -15.49
C SER A 22 21.18 -19.94 -16.89
N LEU A 23 22.25 -19.86 -17.67
CA LEU A 23 22.23 -19.39 -19.07
C LEU A 23 22.14 -20.58 -20.03
N ARG A 24 21.00 -20.76 -20.71
CA ARG A 24 20.92 -21.62 -21.91
C ARG A 24 20.91 -20.74 -23.16
N ARG A 25 21.88 -20.96 -24.03
CA ARG A 25 22.15 -20.17 -25.23
C ARG A 25 21.41 -20.78 -26.42
N GLY A 26 20.40 -20.08 -26.92
CA GLY A 26 19.77 -20.41 -28.20
C GLY A 26 18.41 -19.75 -28.34
N GLU A 27 18.41 -18.48 -28.76
CA GLU A 27 17.25 -17.69 -29.21
C GLU A 27 16.15 -17.45 -28.13
N GLU A 28 15.51 -16.29 -28.18
CA GLU A 28 14.30 -15.94 -27.40
C GLU A 28 14.41 -15.57 -25.90
N ALA A 29 13.72 -14.46 -25.59
CA ALA A 29 13.25 -13.93 -24.31
C ALA A 29 14.05 -14.22 -23.02
N ILE A 30 14.58 -13.15 -22.41
CA ILE A 30 15.04 -13.19 -21.03
C ILE A 30 13.80 -13.08 -20.13
N GLU A 31 13.32 -14.22 -19.63
CA GLU A 31 12.29 -14.24 -18.59
C GLU A 31 12.96 -14.33 -17.23
N PHE A 32 12.82 -13.27 -16.44
CA PHE A 32 13.34 -13.19 -15.08
C PHE A 32 12.25 -13.68 -14.12
N GLN A 33 12.33 -14.93 -13.67
CA GLN A 33 11.50 -15.39 -12.56
C GLN A 33 12.18 -15.11 -11.24
N LEU A 34 11.73 -14.03 -10.58
CA LEU A 34 12.09 -13.71 -9.22
C LEU A 34 11.28 -14.59 -8.26
N GLU A 35 11.57 -15.89 -8.20
CA GLU A 35 11.07 -16.75 -7.11
C GLU A 35 11.99 -16.61 -5.90
N GLY A 36 11.94 -15.42 -5.30
CA GLY A 36 12.27 -15.29 -3.89
C GLY A 36 11.19 -16.05 -3.14
N ALA A 37 11.50 -17.27 -2.71
CA ALA A 37 10.66 -18.04 -1.82
C ALA A 37 10.47 -17.27 -0.50
N ILE A 38 9.45 -16.42 -0.46
CA ILE A 38 8.90 -15.91 0.79
C ILE A 38 8.20 -17.12 1.39
N THR A 39 8.93 -17.91 2.18
CA THR A 39 8.33 -18.89 3.08
C THR A 39 7.64 -18.09 4.18
N THR A 40 6.45 -17.60 3.87
CA THR A 40 5.58 -16.97 4.84
C THR A 40 5.33 -18.02 5.93
N PRO A 41 5.72 -17.77 7.20
CA PRO A 41 5.30 -18.64 8.29
C PRO A 41 3.76 -18.74 8.24
N PRO A 42 3.15 -19.88 8.59
CA PRO A 42 1.69 -19.98 8.59
C PRO A 42 1.16 -18.87 9.50
N SER A 43 0.53 -17.88 8.87
CA SER A 43 -0.09 -16.77 9.58
C SER A 43 -1.28 -17.35 10.33
N ILE A 44 -1.07 -17.65 11.63
CA ILE A 44 -2.12 -18.04 12.59
C ILE A 44 -3.02 -16.83 12.90
N PHE A 45 -2.70 -15.65 12.37
CA PHE A 45 -3.56 -14.48 12.47
C PHE A 45 -4.81 -14.72 11.63
N PRO A 46 -6.01 -14.45 12.18
CA PRO A 46 -7.23 -14.48 11.39
C PRO A 46 -7.03 -13.60 10.15
N PRO A 47 -7.63 -13.94 9.00
CA PRO A 47 -7.61 -13.06 7.85
C PRO A 47 -8.32 -11.77 8.27
N CYS A 48 -7.55 -10.78 8.72
CA CYS A 48 -8.05 -9.44 8.98
C CYS A 48 -8.37 -8.87 7.61
N SER A 49 -9.58 -9.14 7.12
CA SER A 49 -10.15 -8.60 5.89
C SER A 49 -10.49 -7.12 6.12
N LEU A 50 -9.47 -6.32 6.37
CA LEU A 50 -9.60 -4.88 6.53
C LEU A 50 -9.83 -4.27 5.15
N SER A 51 -10.84 -3.42 5.05
CA SER A 51 -11.13 -2.61 3.88
C SER A 51 -10.39 -1.27 4.01
N PRO A 52 -9.36 -1.02 3.19
CA PRO A 52 -8.67 0.27 3.19
C PRO A 52 -9.50 1.31 2.47
N VAL A 53 -9.73 2.46 3.11
CA VAL A 53 -10.27 3.66 2.46
C VAL A 53 -9.11 4.48 1.93
N THR A 54 -9.04 4.63 0.61
CA THR A 54 -7.94 5.33 -0.07
C THR A 54 -8.33 6.72 -0.55
N ALA A 55 -7.34 7.60 -0.64
CA ALA A 55 -7.50 8.92 -1.24
C ALA A 55 -7.66 8.80 -2.76
N ARG A 56 -8.78 9.32 -3.29
CA ARG A 56 -9.05 9.32 -4.75
C ARG A 56 -8.53 10.57 -5.46
N ASP A 57 -8.01 11.54 -4.71
CA ASP A 57 -7.51 12.82 -5.19
C ASP A 57 -6.24 13.22 -4.43
N VAL A 58 -5.43 14.09 -5.02
CA VAL A 58 -4.23 14.66 -4.39
C VAL A 58 -4.60 16.00 -3.76
N GLY A 59 -4.26 16.22 -2.50
CA GLY A 59 -4.62 17.45 -1.81
C GLY A 59 -4.29 17.44 -0.33
N ILE A 60 -5.01 18.25 0.45
CA ILE A 60 -4.89 18.29 1.92
C ILE A 60 -6.13 17.63 2.52
N PHE A 61 -5.95 16.66 3.41
CA PHE A 61 -7.06 16.04 4.12
C PHE A 61 -7.59 16.97 5.22
N ARG A 62 -8.92 17.10 5.31
CA ARG A 62 -9.65 17.80 6.35
C ARG A 62 -10.71 16.90 6.94
N ALA A 63 -10.83 16.87 8.26
CA ALA A 63 -11.94 16.18 8.91
C ALA A 63 -13.28 16.83 8.53
N ASP A 64 -14.34 16.04 8.47
CA ASP A 64 -15.70 16.56 8.31
C ASP A 64 -16.05 17.35 9.59
N GLY A 65 -16.81 18.46 9.50
CA GLY A 65 -17.35 19.16 10.68
C GLY A 65 -16.46 20.21 11.39
N GLN A 66 -17.11 21.00 12.23
CA GLN A 66 -16.53 22.12 12.98
C GLN A 66 -16.47 21.76 14.47
N GLY A 67 -15.43 21.05 14.90
CA GLY A 67 -15.20 20.65 16.30
C GLY A 67 -14.59 19.25 16.45
N GLU A 68 -14.24 18.86 17.68
CA GLU A 68 -13.65 17.53 17.96
C GLU A 68 -14.58 16.35 17.66
N ALA A 69 -15.90 16.54 17.77
CA ALA A 69 -16.89 15.47 17.62
C ALA A 69 -17.07 14.96 16.18
N SER A 70 -16.42 15.58 15.21
CA SER A 70 -16.50 15.17 13.80
C SER A 70 -15.17 14.59 13.28
N ARG A 71 -14.15 14.53 14.15
CA ARG A 71 -12.92 13.79 13.87
C ARG A 71 -13.23 12.30 13.97
N VAL A 72 -12.97 11.61 12.88
CA VAL A 72 -13.06 10.16 12.82
C VAL A 72 -11.83 9.55 13.48
N GLU A 73 -12.03 8.75 14.53
CA GLU A 73 -10.96 8.14 15.33
C GLU A 73 -10.99 6.61 15.26
N GLU A 74 -9.89 5.99 15.71
CA GLU A 74 -9.80 4.54 15.87
C GLU A 74 -10.85 4.05 16.87
N GLY A 75 -11.61 3.02 16.50
CA GLY A 75 -12.71 2.46 17.28
C GLY A 75 -14.09 2.99 16.90
N ASP A 76 -14.17 4.06 16.10
CA ASP A 76 -15.45 4.64 15.68
C ASP A 76 -16.20 3.71 14.71
N SER A 77 -17.53 3.78 14.74
CA SER A 77 -18.39 2.97 13.87
C SER A 77 -18.68 3.73 12.58
N VAL A 78 -18.42 3.09 11.44
CA VAL A 78 -18.57 3.67 10.11
C VAL A 78 -19.62 2.88 9.31
N THR A 79 -20.42 3.60 8.53
CA THR A 79 -21.39 3.02 7.58
C THR A 79 -20.85 3.16 6.15
N ASN A 80 -21.20 2.24 5.25
CA ASN A 80 -20.89 2.37 3.84
C ASN A 80 -21.47 3.70 3.29
N GLY A 81 -20.61 4.49 2.64
CA GLY A 81 -20.98 5.79 2.10
C GLY A 81 -20.92 6.96 3.09
N GLN A 82 -20.68 6.71 4.39
CA GLN A 82 -20.49 7.77 5.39
C GLN A 82 -19.28 8.63 5.03
N ILE A 83 -19.43 9.94 5.16
CA ILE A 83 -18.35 10.89 4.91
C ILE A 83 -17.44 10.92 6.14
N LEU A 84 -16.16 10.60 5.94
CA LEU A 84 -15.14 10.61 6.99
C LEU A 84 -14.33 11.93 7.01
N GLY A 85 -14.39 12.68 5.91
CA GLY A 85 -13.68 13.93 5.72
C GLY A 85 -13.66 14.32 4.25
N HIS A 86 -12.84 15.31 3.93
CA HIS A 86 -12.71 15.85 2.58
C HIS A 86 -11.24 16.07 2.22
N ILE A 87 -10.90 15.86 0.95
CA ILE A 87 -9.61 16.25 0.38
C ILE A 87 -9.79 17.60 -0.31
N GLU A 88 -9.05 18.61 0.15
CA GLU A 88 -9.03 19.94 -0.44
C GLU A 88 -7.97 20.00 -1.56
N THR A 89 -8.44 20.23 -2.79
CA THR A 89 -7.57 20.40 -3.96
C THR A 89 -7.82 21.81 -4.52
N GLY A 90 -7.13 22.79 -3.92
CA GLY A 90 -7.27 24.21 -4.27
C GLY A 90 -8.64 24.78 -3.87
N LYS A 91 -9.58 24.85 -4.82
CA LYS A 91 -10.96 25.33 -4.58
C LYS A 91 -12.00 24.21 -4.52
N ALA A 92 -11.61 22.98 -4.88
CA ALA A 92 -12.50 21.82 -4.87
C ALA A 92 -12.35 21.04 -3.56
N ARG A 93 -13.45 20.46 -3.10
CA ARG A 93 -13.52 19.59 -1.92
C ARG A 93 -14.07 18.23 -2.34
N HIS A 94 -13.26 17.20 -2.19
CA HIS A 94 -13.59 15.83 -2.59
C HIS A 94 -13.93 15.01 -1.35
N PRO A 95 -15.18 14.53 -1.20
CA PRO A 95 -15.56 13.79 0.00
C PRO A 95 -14.91 12.41 0.04
N VAL A 96 -14.29 12.09 1.17
CA VAL A 96 -13.77 10.75 1.48
C VAL A 96 -14.90 9.96 2.15
N ARG A 97 -15.28 8.84 1.55
CA ARG A 97 -16.38 8.00 2.03
C ARG A 97 -15.86 6.66 2.53
N GLY A 98 -16.47 6.15 3.61
CA GLY A 98 -16.28 4.76 4.04
C GLY A 98 -16.75 3.78 2.96
N GLU A 99 -15.93 2.78 2.65
CA GLU A 99 -16.23 1.78 1.62
C GLU A 99 -16.90 0.52 2.18
N ALA A 100 -17.04 0.40 3.50
CA ALA A 100 -17.69 -0.73 4.17
C ALA A 100 -18.36 -0.31 5.48
N ASP A 101 -19.38 -1.05 5.89
CA ASP A 101 -20.00 -0.95 7.22
C ASP A 101 -19.15 -1.69 8.24
N GLY A 102 -18.78 -1.04 9.34
CA GLY A 102 -17.91 -1.66 10.33
C GLY A 102 -17.31 -0.70 11.34
N LYS A 103 -16.11 -1.01 11.81
CA LYS A 103 -15.36 -0.15 12.74
C LYS A 103 -14.01 0.23 12.18
N ILE A 104 -13.58 1.44 12.49
CA ILE A 104 -12.25 1.91 12.09
C ILE A 104 -11.23 1.29 13.02
N VAL A 105 -10.30 0.52 12.47
CA VAL A 105 -9.23 -0.11 13.24
C VAL A 105 -7.94 0.70 13.23
N ALA A 106 -7.74 1.51 12.20
CA ALA A 106 -6.57 2.38 12.10
C ALA A 106 -6.87 3.63 11.29
N ALA A 107 -6.41 4.78 11.78
CA ALA A 107 -6.40 6.05 11.07
C ALA A 107 -4.95 6.44 10.75
N LYS A 108 -4.59 6.50 9.46
CA LYS A 108 -3.24 6.83 8.97
C LYS A 108 -3.09 8.26 8.48
N ILE A 109 -4.08 9.11 8.78
CA ILE A 109 -4.09 10.50 8.35
C ILE A 109 -4.57 11.41 9.48
N GLU A 110 -4.05 12.63 9.52
CA GLU A 110 -4.49 13.68 10.44
C GLU A 110 -5.03 14.90 9.69
N ASP A 111 -5.77 15.76 10.38
CA ASP A 111 -6.27 17.01 9.78
C ASP A 111 -5.12 17.91 9.33
N GLY A 112 -5.22 18.43 8.11
CA GLY A 112 -4.23 19.32 7.52
C GLY A 112 -3.03 18.61 6.90
N GLN A 113 -3.00 17.27 6.86
CA GLN A 113 -1.92 16.54 6.21
C GLN A 113 -2.11 16.43 4.69
N PRO A 114 -1.01 16.51 3.91
CA PRO A 114 -1.05 16.24 2.49
C PRO A 114 -1.29 14.75 2.22
N VAL A 115 -2.09 14.47 1.20
CA VAL A 115 -2.44 13.13 0.76
C VAL A 115 -2.18 12.96 -0.74
N GLU A 116 -1.71 11.77 -1.10
CA GLU A 116 -1.46 11.36 -2.48
C GLU A 116 -2.55 10.44 -3.00
N TYR A 117 -2.66 10.33 -4.32
CA TYR A 117 -3.61 9.43 -4.95
C TYR A 117 -3.30 7.97 -4.56
N GLY A 118 -4.33 7.24 -4.14
CA GLY A 118 -4.24 5.86 -3.69
C GLY A 118 -3.68 5.69 -2.27
N GLN A 119 -3.31 6.77 -1.58
CA GLN A 119 -2.80 6.68 -0.22
C GLN A 119 -3.91 6.16 0.73
N PRO A 120 -3.66 5.09 1.52
CA PRO A 120 -4.62 4.61 2.49
C PRO A 120 -4.74 5.60 3.66
N LEU A 121 -5.97 6.02 3.94
CA LEU A 121 -6.30 7.00 4.97
C LEU A 121 -6.86 6.31 6.22
N PHE A 122 -7.77 5.37 6.03
CA PHE A 122 -8.43 4.62 7.11
C PHE A 122 -8.46 3.14 6.78
N PHE A 123 -8.44 2.30 7.81
CA PHE A 123 -8.70 0.87 7.69
C PHE A 123 -9.97 0.54 8.44
N ILE A 124 -10.94 -0.03 7.73
CA ILE A 124 -12.23 -0.43 8.29
C ILE A 124 -12.22 -1.94 8.44
N GLN A 125 -12.54 -2.44 9.63
CA GLN A 125 -12.92 -3.82 9.83
C GLN A 125 -14.42 -3.95 9.57
N PRO A 126 -14.84 -4.56 8.45
CA PRO A 126 -16.25 -4.81 8.18
C PRO A 126 -16.84 -5.72 9.26
N ASN A 127 -18.11 -5.49 9.60
CA ASN A 127 -18.83 -6.24 10.62
C ASN A 127 -19.67 -7.39 10.05
#